data_AF-E3MKH9-F1
#
_entry.id   AF-E3MKH9-F1
#
_cell.length_a   1.000
_cell.length_b   1.000
_cell.length_c   1.000
_cell.angle_alpha   90.00
_cell.angle_beta   90.00
_cell.angle_gamma   90.00
#
_symmetry.space_group_name_H-M   'P 1'
#
loop_
_entity.id
_entity.type
_entity.pdbx_description
1 polymer ?
#
loop_
_entity_poly.entity_id
_entity_poly.type
_entity_poly.pdbx_seq_one_letter_code
_entity_poly.pdbx_strand_id
1 'polypeptide(L)' 'MIISSALRIGYEIKTTNMKRLEVDPPFEVLYPKEDVLLVVSCNAFAIGQEDNNNERITVE' A
#
# COMPACT_ATOMS: atom_id res chain seq x y z
N MET A 1 -5.02 6.19 5.13
CA MET A 1 -3.77 6.68 5.73
C MET A 1 -4.00 8.09 6.23
N ILE A 2 -3.53 8.41 7.44
CA ILE A 2 -3.72 9.72 8.07
C ILE A 2 -2.33 10.33 8.29
N ILE A 3 -2.12 11.56 7.81
CA ILE A 3 -0.86 12.29 7.99
C ILE A 3 -1.01 13.29 9.13
N SER A 4 -0.20 13.12 10.18
CA SER A 4 -0.15 14.04 11.34
C SER A 4 0.91 15.15 11.21
N SER A 5 1.63 15.18 10.09
CA SER A 5 2.65 16.20 9.81
C SER A 5 2.02 17.58 9.58
N ALA A 6 2.74 18.63 9.98
CA ALA A 6 2.40 20.02 9.64
C ALA A 6 2.93 20.43 8.25
N LEU A 7 3.71 19.57 7.59
CA LEU A 7 4.26 19.76 6.25
C LEU A 7 3.64 18.77 5.27
N ARG A 8 3.61 19.13 3.97
CA ARG A 8 3.23 18.20 2.90
C ARG A 8 4.21 17.02 2.84
N ILE A 9 3.70 15.82 2.62
CA ILE A 9 4.49 14.59 2.50
C ILE A 9 4.08 13.89 1.20
N GLY A 10 5.07 13.44 0.43
CA GLY A 10 4.84 12.46 -0.62
C GLY A 10 5.01 11.07 -0.05
N TYR A 11 4.20 10.11 -0.50
CA TYR A 11 4.37 8.71 -0.14
C TYR A 11 4.42 7.80 -1.37
N GLU A 12 5.05 6.63 -1.19
CA GLU A 12 5.01 5.52 -2.14
C GLU A 12 4.65 4.22 -1.41
N ILE A 13 3.81 3.40 -2.04
CA ILE A 13 3.42 2.07 -1.56
C ILE A 13 4.18 1.00 -2.34
N LYS A 14 4.88 0.13 -1.63
CA LYS A 14 5.60 -1.02 -2.20
C LYS A 14 5.01 -2.31 -1.69
N THR A 15 4.82 -3.28 -2.58
CA THR A 15 4.40 -4.63 -2.21
C THR A 15 5.48 -5.64 -2.56
N THR A 16 5.64 -6.69 -1.75
CA THR A 16 6.57 -7.79 -2.10
C THR A 16 6.07 -8.69 -3.21
N ASN A 17 4.76 -8.69 -3.46
CA ASN A 17 4.13 -9.52 -4.47
C ASN A 17 3.18 -8.69 -5.34
N MET A 18 3.74 -8.04 -6.36
CA MET A 18 2.97 -7.20 -7.31
C MET A 18 2.01 -8.00 -8.21
N LYS A 19 2.14 -9.34 -8.26
CA LYS A 19 1.18 -10.17 -9.01
C LYS A 19 -0.09 -10.44 -8.22
N ARG A 20 0.04 -10.52 -6.89
CA ARG A 20 -1.05 -10.82 -5.98
C ARG A 20 -1.66 -9.56 -5.39
N LEU A 21 -0.83 -8.61 -4.98
CA LEU A 21 -1.22 -7.40 -4.28
C LEU A 21 -1.05 -6.19 -5.18
N GLU A 22 -2.14 -5.44 -5.33
CA GLU A 22 -2.17 -4.15 -5.98
C GLU A 22 -2.76 -3.12 -5.00
N VAL A 23 -2.23 -1.90 -5.05
CA VAL A 23 -2.65 -0.81 -4.16
C VAL A 23 -2.93 0.44 -4.99
N ASP A 24 -4.07 1.07 -4.74
CA ASP A 24 -4.51 2.28 -5.42
C ASP A 24 -4.99 3.34 -4.41
N PRO A 25 -4.50 4.59 -4.48
CA PRO A 25 -3.37 5.06 -5.29
C PRO A 25 -2.00 4.53 -4.76
N PRO A 26 -1.06 4.14 -5.64
CA PRO A 26 0.25 3.61 -5.22
C PRO A 26 1.23 4.70 -4.76
N PHE A 27 1.02 5.95 -5.15
CA PHE A 27 1.81 7.10 -4.70
C PHE A 27 0.97 8.38 -4.82
N GLU A 28 1.16 9.31 -3.89
CA GLU A 28 0.49 10.62 -3.91
C GLU A 28 1.24 11.63 -3.02
N VAL A 29 0.88 12.91 -3.12
CA VAL A 29 1.32 13.96 -2.19
C VAL A 29 0.14 14.36 -1.32
N LEU A 30 0.30 14.23 -0.01
CA LEU A 30 -0.71 14.60 0.98
C LEU A 30 -0.38 15.94 1.63
N TYR A 31 -1.40 16.77 1.74
CA TYR A 31 -1.34 18.04 2.45
C TYR A 31 -1.56 17.83 3.97
N PRO A 32 -1.13 18.79 4.81
CA PRO A 32 -1.40 18.72 6.24
C PRO A 32 -2.90 18.56 6.52
N LYS A 33 -3.24 17.59 7.38
CA LYS A 33 -4.62 17.22 7.78
C LYS A 33 -5.46 16.53 6.69
N GLU A 34 -4.85 16.16 5.58
CA GLU A 34 -5.50 15.33 4.56
C GLU A 34 -5.40 13.84 4.94
N ASP A 35 -6.46 13.12 4.65
CA ASP A 35 -6.54 11.66 4.73
C ASP A 35 -6.78 11.08 3.34
N VAL A 36 -6.15 9.93 3.08
CA VAL A 36 -6.32 9.18 1.83
C VAL A 36 -6.83 7.78 2.12
N LEU A 37 -7.79 7.31 1.34
CA LEU A 37 -8.22 5.92 1.36
C LEU A 37 -7.37 5.12 0.37
N LEU A 38 -6.66 4.11 0.87
CA LEU A 38 -5.93 3.18 0.02
C LEU A 38 -6.77 1.92 -0.17
N VAL A 39 -6.99 1.53 -1.41
CA VAL A 39 -7.62 0.26 -1.77
C VAL A 39 -6.51 -0.76 -1.97
N VAL A 40 -6.58 -1.89 -1.26
CA VAL A 40 -5.67 -3.01 -1.45
C VAL A 40 -6.47 -4.17 -2.04
N SER A 41 -6.14 -4.55 -3.28
CA SER A 41 -6.73 -5.72 -3.94
C SER A 41 -5.79 -6.92 -3.82
N CYS A 42 -6.39 -8.10 -3.73
CA CYS A 42 -5.68 -9.38 -3.66
C CYS A 42 -6.23 -10.32 -4.73
N ASN A 43 -5.41 -10.66 -5.72
CA ASN A 43 -5.77 -11.61 -6.76
C ASN A 43 -5.90 -13.01 -6.18
N ALA A 44 -6.81 -13.81 -6.75
CA ALA A 44 -6.99 -15.20 -6.35
C ALA A 44 -5.72 -16.02 -6.59
N PHE A 45 -5.39 -16.91 -5.64
CA PHE A 45 -4.20 -17.77 -5.69
C PHE A 45 -4.45 -19.07 -4.91
N ALA A 46 -3.59 -20.08 -5.11
CA ALA A 46 -3.75 -21.38 -4.47
C ALA A 46 -3.05 -21.42 -3.10
N ILE A 47 -3.83 -21.31 -2.02
CA ILE A 47 -3.31 -21.40 -0.64
C ILE A 47 -2.66 -22.79 -0.42
N GLY A 48 -1.43 -22.80 0.07
CA GLY A 48 -0.65 -24.02 0.35
C GLY A 48 0.21 -24.52 -0.82
N GLN A 49 0.07 -23.95 -2.01
CA GLN A 49 0.97 -24.19 -3.15
C GLN A 49 1.96 -23.06 -3.38
N GLU A 50 1.62 -21.85 -2.91
CA GLU A 50 2.45 -20.66 -3.01
C GLU A 50 2.90 -20.22 -1.62
N ASP A 51 4.16 -19.76 -1.49
CA ASP A 51 4.61 -19.10 -0.26
C ASP A 51 3.85 -17.79 -0.06
N ASN A 52 3.31 -17.59 1.13
CA ASN A 52 2.54 -16.42 1.53
C ASN A 52 2.97 -15.85 2.90
N ASN A 53 3.99 -16.42 3.54
CA ASN A 53 4.40 -16.00 4.90
C ASN A 53 5.17 -14.68 4.92
N ASN A 54 5.70 -14.24 3.77
CA ASN A 54 6.60 -13.10 3.66
C ASN A 54 5.99 -11.91 2.90
N GLU A 55 4.67 -11.92 2.69
CA GLU A 55 3.99 -10.82 2.00
C GLU A 55 3.86 -9.59 2.89
N ARG A 56 4.27 -8.43 2.38
CA ARG A 56 4.21 -7.14 3.09
C ARG A 56 3.86 -6.00 2.14
N ILE A 57 3.24 -4.98 2.72
CA ILE A 57 3.05 -3.66 2.11
C ILE A 57 3.90 -2.68 2.92
N THR A 58 4.75 -1.93 2.24
CA THR A 58 5.61 -0.88 2.82
C THR A 58 5.09 0.48 2.38
N VAL A 59 5.04 1.43 3.31
CA VAL A 59 4.80 2.85 3.04
C VAL A 59 6.13 3.58 3.28
N GLU A 60 6.60 4.30 2.29
CA GLU A 60 7.81 5.15 2.37
C GLU A 60 7.45 6.63 2.19
#